data_AF-A0A256I2W2-F1
#
_entry.id   AF-A0A256I2W2-F1
#
_cell.length_a   1.000
_cell.length_b   1.000
_cell.length_c   1.000
_cell.angle_alpha   90.00
_cell.angle_beta   90.00
_cell.angle_gamma   90.00
#
_symmetry.space_group_name_H-M   'P 1'
#
loop_
_entity.id
_entity.type
_entity.pdbx_description
1 polymer ?
#
loop_
_entity_poly.entity_id
_entity_poly.type
_entity_poly.pdbx_seq_one_letter_code
_entity_poly.pdbx_strand_id
1 'polypeptide(L)'
;MTDRTPAADAAETDSVSRRTYLQATGAAALGAAGLAGCVGRATGTLATRVTDQPADIGDFESLVVTVQGIWLGAAGAESGADGNETDGDGGDDANATDGDDDGNETDDGDGDEPAGREYHEFDESQEADLVRLQNGETQLIDERELSVGTYQFLQLDVTNVDGTLEGGDEADVDLPGNAPLTFNEAFEVRENTRTRFTADFAPVRRGNGSYLLRPVPRGIEVSYGGTDEGDGGGNESDGGS
;
A
#
# COMPACT_ATOMS: atom_id res chain seq x y z
N MET A 1 -48.42 38.51 -74.11
CA MET A 1 -47.48 37.41 -74.41
C MET A 1 -46.32 37.56 -73.43
N THR A 2 -46.03 36.70 -72.47
CA THR A 2 -46.27 35.25 -72.34
C THR A 2 -46.14 34.86 -70.85
N ASP A 3 -46.86 33.79 -70.51
CA ASP A 3 -46.84 32.92 -69.32
C ASP A 3 -45.46 32.61 -68.68
N ARG A 4 -45.40 32.51 -67.32
CA ARG A 4 -44.94 31.30 -66.58
C ARG A 4 -44.80 31.50 -65.06
N THR A 5 -45.51 30.65 -64.31
CA THR A 5 -45.14 30.14 -62.96
C THR A 5 -44.40 28.80 -63.16
N PRO A 6 -43.34 28.49 -62.39
CA PRO A 6 -43.38 27.49 -61.28
C PRO A 6 -42.57 27.97 -60.03
N ALA A 7 -42.85 27.65 -58.76
CA ALA A 7 -43.05 26.39 -58.01
C ALA A 7 -41.76 25.68 -57.52
N ALA A 8 -41.81 25.24 -56.25
CA ALA A 8 -41.04 24.19 -55.57
C ALA A 8 -39.59 24.52 -55.12
N ASP A 9 -38.99 23.97 -54.07
CA ASP A 9 -39.36 23.21 -52.86
C ASP A 9 -38.02 22.89 -52.15
N ALA A 10 -38.05 22.64 -50.83
CA ALA A 10 -37.09 21.96 -49.96
C ALA A 10 -35.60 21.81 -50.33
N ALA A 11 -34.73 22.26 -49.41
CA ALA A 11 -33.54 21.50 -49.01
C ALA A 11 -33.28 21.75 -47.51
N GLU A 12 -33.67 20.77 -46.69
CA GLU A 12 -33.25 20.60 -45.30
C GLU A 12 -31.72 20.47 -45.22
N THR A 13 -31.09 21.28 -44.39
CA THR A 13 -29.74 21.01 -43.90
C THR A 13 -29.85 20.27 -42.57
N ASP A 14 -29.69 18.96 -42.66
CA ASP A 14 -29.53 18.00 -41.57
C ASP A 14 -28.38 18.42 -40.65
N SER A 15 -28.73 19.06 -39.53
CA SER A 15 -27.82 19.23 -38.40
C SER A 15 -28.29 18.26 -37.33
N VAL A 16 -27.75 17.04 -37.40
CA VAL A 16 -27.95 15.96 -36.44
C VAL A 16 -27.82 16.53 -35.03
N SER A 17 -28.97 16.64 -34.38
CA SER A 17 -29.10 17.10 -33.01
C SER A 17 -28.38 16.10 -32.12
N ARG A 18 -27.30 16.58 -31.50
CA ARG A 18 -26.50 15.95 -30.43
C ARG A 18 -27.29 15.60 -29.15
N ARG A 19 -28.61 15.48 -29.26
CA ARG A 19 -29.58 15.05 -28.23
C ARG A 19 -30.01 13.58 -28.36
N THR A 20 -29.43 12.81 -29.28
CA THR A 20 -29.78 11.39 -29.51
C THR A 20 -28.74 10.40 -28.96
N TYR A 21 -28.09 10.70 -27.84
CA TYR A 21 -27.16 9.74 -27.19
C TYR A 21 -27.57 9.29 -25.78
N LEU A 22 -28.73 9.73 -25.27
CA LEU A 22 -29.19 9.35 -23.92
C LEU A 22 -30.57 8.67 -23.90
N GLN A 23 -30.89 7.88 -24.93
CA GLN A 23 -32.15 7.13 -24.97
C GLN A 23 -31.96 5.62 -25.22
N ALA A 24 -30.87 5.06 -24.71
CA ALA A 24 -30.59 3.63 -24.78
C ALA A 24 -30.20 3.04 -23.41
N THR A 25 -30.93 3.39 -22.34
CA THR A 25 -30.91 2.63 -21.07
C THR A 25 -32.25 2.79 -20.34
N GLY A 26 -33.33 2.48 -21.04
CA GLY A 26 -34.67 2.37 -20.46
C GLY A 26 -35.28 1.01 -20.76
N ALA A 27 -35.55 0.25 -19.69
CA ALA A 27 -36.31 -1.00 -19.60
C ALA A 27 -35.55 -2.32 -19.87
N ALA A 28 -35.04 -2.92 -18.78
CA ALA A 28 -35.12 -4.36 -18.58
C ALA A 28 -35.95 -4.62 -17.32
N ALA A 29 -36.93 -5.51 -17.48
CA ALA A 29 -37.99 -5.83 -16.54
C ALA A 29 -37.50 -6.54 -15.27
N LEU A 30 -38.31 -6.45 -14.21
CA LEU A 30 -38.25 -7.29 -13.02
C LEU A 30 -38.23 -8.77 -13.42
N GLY A 31 -37.05 -9.38 -13.37
CA GLY A 31 -36.84 -10.82 -13.48
C GLY A 31 -35.97 -11.25 -12.32
N ALA A 32 -36.59 -11.70 -11.22
CA ALA A 32 -35.90 -12.41 -10.16
C ALA A 32 -35.45 -13.78 -10.70
N ALA A 33 -34.34 -13.80 -11.42
CA ALA A 33 -33.57 -14.98 -11.74
C ALA A 33 -32.28 -14.89 -10.90
N GLY A 34 -32.10 -15.86 -10.01
CA GLY A 34 -30.99 -15.89 -9.04
C GLY A 34 -29.64 -15.70 -9.72
N LEU A 35 -28.99 -14.59 -9.42
CA LEU A 35 -27.57 -14.39 -9.67
C LEU A 35 -26.82 -15.25 -8.66
N ALA A 36 -26.65 -16.53 -8.98
CA ALA A 36 -25.62 -17.33 -8.34
C ALA A 36 -24.26 -16.74 -8.73
N GLY A 37 -23.58 -16.09 -7.77
CA GLY A 37 -22.12 -16.12 -7.71
C GLY A 37 -21.28 -15.01 -8.36
N CYS A 38 -21.83 -13.82 -8.65
CA CYS A 38 -21.00 -12.64 -8.99
C CYS A 38 -21.33 -11.46 -8.07
N VAL A 39 -21.11 -11.64 -6.75
CA VAL A 39 -20.93 -10.48 -5.87
C VAL A 39 -19.51 -10.00 -6.15
N GLY A 40 -19.36 -8.93 -6.92
CA GLY A 40 -18.11 -8.20 -6.94
C GLY A 40 -17.77 -7.88 -5.49
N ARG A 41 -16.71 -8.49 -4.96
CA ARG A 41 -16.26 -8.17 -3.61
C ARG A 41 -15.89 -6.68 -3.65
N ALA A 42 -16.53 -5.88 -2.81
CA ALA A 42 -16.21 -4.46 -2.69
C ALA A 42 -14.69 -4.31 -2.53
N THR A 43 -14.08 -3.44 -3.33
CA THR A 43 -12.64 -3.15 -3.29
C THR A 43 -12.40 -1.71 -2.85
N GLY A 44 -11.24 -1.51 -2.22
CA GLY A 44 -10.66 -0.21 -1.97
C GLY A 44 -9.23 -0.16 -2.48
N THR A 45 -8.64 1.03 -2.52
CA THR A 45 -7.24 1.20 -2.95
C THR A 45 -6.34 1.36 -1.73
N LEU A 46 -5.25 0.59 -1.67
CA LEU A 46 -4.14 0.83 -0.75
C LEU A 46 -3.01 1.52 -1.51
N ALA A 47 -2.56 2.66 -0.99
CA ALA A 47 -1.38 3.38 -1.46
C ALA A 47 -0.31 3.31 -0.36
N THR A 48 0.69 2.47 -0.59
CA THR A 48 1.81 2.26 0.33
C THR A 48 2.91 3.26 0.01
N ARG A 49 3.29 4.05 1.01
CA ARG A 49 4.33 5.07 0.93
C ARG A 49 5.42 4.79 1.94
N VAL A 50 6.60 5.31 1.67
CA VAL A 50 7.73 5.28 2.62
C VAL A 50 8.24 6.68 2.92
N THR A 51 8.85 6.83 4.09
CA THR A 51 9.50 8.04 4.57
C THR A 51 10.65 7.69 5.52
N ASP A 52 11.38 8.72 5.95
CA ASP A 52 12.50 8.63 6.88
C ASP A 52 12.18 9.32 8.22
N GLN A 53 12.70 8.76 9.30
CA GLN A 53 12.76 9.38 10.61
C GLN A 53 14.16 9.90 10.88
N PRO A 54 14.30 11.12 11.43
CA PRO A 54 15.57 11.61 11.92
C PRO A 54 16.16 10.67 12.98
N ALA A 55 17.13 9.87 12.57
CA ALA A 55 18.00 9.04 13.40
C ALA A 55 19.46 9.30 12.96
N ASP A 56 20.19 8.26 12.56
CA ASP A 56 21.55 8.41 12.01
C ASP A 56 21.56 8.62 10.48
N ILE A 57 20.42 9.01 9.89
CA ILE A 57 20.28 9.25 8.44
C ILE A 57 21.21 10.38 7.95
N GLY A 58 21.58 11.31 8.84
CA GLY A 58 22.50 12.40 8.54
C GLY A 58 23.93 11.97 8.22
N ASP A 59 24.30 10.71 8.49
CA ASP A 59 25.62 10.17 8.14
C ASP A 59 25.72 9.81 6.64
N PHE A 60 24.59 9.72 5.94
CA PHE A 60 24.48 9.21 4.57
C PHE A 60 24.40 10.33 3.53
N GLU A 61 25.17 10.18 2.45
CA GLU A 61 24.96 10.91 1.20
C GLU A 61 23.76 10.33 0.43
N SER A 62 23.60 9.00 0.46
CA SER A 62 22.47 8.28 -0.12
C SER A 62 22.17 7.02 0.68
N LEU A 63 20.90 6.69 0.85
CA LEU A 63 20.48 5.43 1.46
C LEU A 63 19.30 4.87 0.66
N VAL A 64 19.61 4.03 -0.33
CA VAL A 64 18.62 3.48 -1.26
C VAL A 64 18.13 2.14 -0.75
N VAL A 65 16.82 2.02 -0.57
CA VAL A 65 16.16 0.75 -0.25
C VAL A 65 15.45 0.20 -1.47
N THR A 66 15.61 -1.10 -1.74
CA THR A 66 14.93 -1.80 -2.83
C THR A 66 13.84 -2.70 -2.25
N VAL A 67 12.60 -2.49 -2.67
CA VAL A 67 11.42 -3.21 -2.20
C VAL A 67 10.84 -4.06 -3.34
N GLN A 68 10.64 -5.36 -3.12
CA GLN A 68 10.12 -6.28 -4.13
C GLN A 68 8.60 -6.48 -4.02
N GLY A 69 8.04 -6.36 -2.82
CA GLY A 69 6.64 -6.61 -2.59
C GLY A 69 6.21 -6.26 -1.18
N ILE A 70 4.96 -6.59 -0.87
CA ILE A 70 4.42 -6.45 0.48
C ILE A 70 3.69 -7.71 0.93
N TRP A 71 3.75 -7.96 2.23
CA TRP A 71 2.89 -8.90 2.92
C TRP A 71 1.79 -8.15 3.65
N LEU A 72 0.56 -8.63 3.53
CA LEU A 72 -0.60 -8.05 4.19
C LEU A 72 -1.25 -9.08 5.11
N GLY A 73 -1.34 -8.74 6.39
CA GLY A 73 -2.00 -9.56 7.39
C GLY A 73 -3.47 -9.21 7.53
N ALA A 74 -4.39 -10.06 7.08
CA ALA A 74 -5.82 -9.89 7.37
C ALA A 74 -6.12 -10.08 8.87
N ALA A 75 -7.37 -9.83 9.29
CA ALA A 75 -7.80 -10.12 10.65
C ALA A 75 -7.56 -11.60 11.01
N GLY A 76 -6.86 -11.84 12.13
CA GLY A 76 -6.42 -13.17 12.57
C GLY A 76 -5.06 -13.64 12.03
N ALA A 77 -4.43 -12.89 11.12
CA ALA A 77 -3.08 -13.16 10.65
C ALA A 77 -2.02 -12.89 11.71
N GLU A 78 -0.91 -13.61 11.60
CA GLU A 78 0.30 -13.47 12.40
C GLU A 78 1.44 -12.95 11.52
N SER A 79 2.19 -11.96 12.01
CA SER A 79 3.28 -11.35 11.24
C SER A 79 4.56 -12.18 11.28
N GLY A 80 4.70 -13.05 12.29
CA GLY A 80 5.92 -13.79 12.58
C GLY A 80 7.10 -12.92 13.02
N ALA A 81 6.86 -11.63 13.24
CA ALA A 81 7.86 -10.74 13.83
C ALA A 81 7.66 -10.75 15.34
N ASP A 82 8.60 -11.37 16.07
CA ASP A 82 8.73 -11.18 17.51
C ASP A 82 8.98 -9.68 17.75
N GLY A 83 8.01 -9.02 18.38
CA GLY A 83 7.82 -7.58 18.26
C GLY A 83 9.07 -6.76 18.59
N ASN A 84 9.85 -6.40 17.56
CA ASN A 84 10.91 -5.39 17.52
C ASN A 84 11.53 -5.09 18.90
N GLU A 85 12.08 -6.12 19.55
CA GLU A 85 12.70 -5.94 20.85
C GLU A 85 13.85 -4.96 20.67
N THR A 86 13.77 -3.84 21.38
CA THR A 86 14.94 -3.00 21.61
C THR A 86 15.98 -3.89 22.27
N ASP A 87 17.15 -4.04 21.66
CA ASP A 87 18.32 -4.69 22.24
C ASP A 87 18.67 -3.99 23.56
N GLY A 88 17.98 -4.38 24.62
CA GLY A 88 18.25 -4.04 25.99
C GLY A 88 19.33 -4.98 26.45
N ASP A 89 20.58 -4.55 26.28
CA ASP A 89 21.72 -5.10 27.01
C ASP A 89 21.39 -5.04 28.52
N GLY A 90 20.89 -6.16 29.03
CA GLY A 90 20.42 -6.34 30.39
C GLY A 90 20.98 -7.65 30.91
N GLY A 91 22.21 -7.56 31.44
CA GLY A 91 22.97 -8.69 31.93
C GLY A 91 22.39 -9.41 33.15
N ASP A 92 23.11 -10.49 33.44
CA ASP A 92 23.23 -11.24 34.69
C ASP A 92 22.22 -12.38 34.99
N ASP A 93 22.72 -13.59 34.69
CA ASP A 93 23.13 -14.62 35.65
C ASP A 93 22.32 -15.90 35.82
N ALA A 94 23.12 -16.98 35.73
CA ALA A 94 23.00 -18.31 36.33
C ALA A 94 21.91 -19.28 35.83
N ASN A 95 22.34 -20.41 35.26
CA ASN A 95 22.77 -21.56 36.06
C ASN A 95 23.13 -22.76 35.16
N ALA A 96 24.27 -23.39 35.41
CA ALA A 96 24.67 -24.63 34.75
C ALA A 96 23.87 -25.82 35.29
N THR A 97 23.42 -26.72 34.42
CA THR A 97 23.34 -28.16 34.73
C THR A 97 23.42 -28.98 33.45
N ASP A 98 24.47 -29.80 33.36
CA ASP A 98 24.60 -30.95 32.44
C ASP A 98 23.43 -31.92 32.61
N GLY A 99 22.96 -32.48 31.50
CA GLY A 99 22.02 -33.59 31.48
C GLY A 99 21.82 -34.12 30.07
N ASP A 100 22.66 -35.07 29.66
CA ASP A 100 22.37 -35.99 28.56
C ASP A 100 21.03 -36.70 28.83
N ASP A 101 20.06 -36.56 27.93
CA ASP A 101 18.91 -37.48 27.83
C ASP A 101 18.47 -37.63 26.37
N ASP A 102 18.50 -38.89 25.91
CA ASP A 102 18.04 -39.36 24.61
C ASP A 102 16.53 -39.06 24.43
N GLY A 103 16.22 -38.00 23.69
CA GLY A 103 14.87 -37.63 23.28
C GLY A 103 14.67 -37.82 21.79
N ASN A 104 13.91 -38.84 21.41
CA ASN A 104 13.33 -38.99 20.09
C ASN A 104 12.47 -37.77 19.74
N GLU A 105 12.92 -36.94 18.82
CA GLU A 105 12.14 -35.87 18.22
C GLU A 105 12.36 -35.95 16.70
N THR A 106 11.33 -36.42 16.01
CA THR A 106 11.09 -36.03 14.62
C THR A 106 11.09 -34.51 14.60
N ASP A 107 12.23 -33.93 14.25
CA ASP A 107 12.32 -32.53 13.87
C ASP A 107 11.75 -32.44 12.46
N ASP A 108 10.42 -32.45 12.39
CA ASP A 108 9.67 -31.92 11.27
C ASP A 108 10.00 -30.44 11.20
N GLY A 109 11.09 -30.13 10.50
CA GLY A 109 11.51 -28.78 10.16
C GLY A 109 10.55 -28.13 9.17
N ASP A 110 9.31 -27.96 9.58
CA ASP A 110 8.41 -26.95 9.07
C ASP A 110 8.48 -25.81 10.08
N GLY A 111 9.47 -24.92 9.91
CA GLY A 111 9.43 -23.64 10.60
C GLY A 111 8.14 -22.96 10.17
N ASP A 112 7.14 -22.95 11.07
CA ASP A 112 5.79 -22.48 10.81
C ASP A 112 5.84 -21.11 10.12
N GLU A 113 5.62 -21.10 8.79
CA GLU A 113 5.48 -19.86 8.06
C GLU A 113 4.28 -19.11 8.65
N PRO A 114 4.44 -17.84 9.02
CA PRO A 114 3.39 -17.07 9.68
C PRO A 114 2.07 -17.13 8.89
N ALA A 115 1.03 -17.65 9.52
CA ALA A 115 -0.24 -17.94 8.88
C ALA A 115 -1.08 -16.68 8.61
N GLY A 116 -1.89 -16.74 7.56
CA GLY A 116 -2.96 -15.76 7.31
C GLY A 116 -2.52 -14.41 6.70
N ARG A 117 -1.23 -14.24 6.40
CA ARG A 117 -0.75 -13.14 5.56
C ARG A 117 -0.77 -13.53 4.08
N GLU A 118 -0.98 -12.55 3.20
CA GLU A 118 -0.93 -12.71 1.75
C GLU A 118 0.26 -11.92 1.20
N TYR A 119 1.08 -12.57 0.36
CA TYR A 119 2.15 -11.89 -0.37
C TYR A 119 1.63 -11.30 -1.66
N HIS A 120 2.12 -10.12 -1.97
CA HIS A 120 1.79 -9.43 -3.18
C HIS A 120 3.03 -8.74 -3.75
N GLU A 121 3.64 -9.42 -4.70
CA GLU A 121 4.78 -8.98 -5.48
C GLU A 121 4.45 -7.72 -6.31
N PHE A 122 5.44 -6.88 -6.54
CA PHE A 122 5.34 -5.75 -7.46
C PHE A 122 5.67 -6.21 -8.88
N ASP A 123 5.08 -5.52 -9.87
CA ASP A 123 5.45 -5.76 -11.28
C ASP A 123 6.95 -5.53 -11.51
N GLU A 124 7.52 -4.54 -10.82
CA GLU A 124 8.94 -4.21 -10.81
C GLU A 124 9.34 -3.80 -9.38
N SER A 125 10.54 -4.18 -8.96
CA SER A 125 11.10 -3.73 -7.68
C SER A 125 11.23 -2.20 -7.65
N GLN A 126 10.93 -1.61 -6.50
CA GLN A 126 10.85 -0.16 -6.33
C GLN A 126 11.98 0.33 -5.43
N GLU A 127 12.62 1.43 -5.82
CA GLU A 127 13.74 2.02 -5.10
C GLU A 127 13.35 3.34 -4.45
N ALA A 128 13.75 3.54 -3.19
CA ALA A 128 13.55 4.81 -2.48
C ALA A 128 14.84 5.25 -1.78
N ASP A 129 15.28 6.47 -2.04
CA ASP A 129 16.43 7.08 -1.37
C ASP A 129 15.96 7.83 -0.12
N LEU A 130 16.14 7.21 1.04
CA LEU A 130 15.63 7.70 2.33
C LEU A 130 16.19 9.08 2.70
N VAL A 131 17.42 9.40 2.26
CA VAL A 131 18.04 10.72 2.47
C VAL A 131 17.20 11.82 1.81
N ARG A 132 16.49 11.52 0.71
CA ARG A 132 15.61 12.46 0.00
C ARG A 132 14.22 12.57 0.61
N LEU A 133 13.87 11.67 1.53
CA LEU A 133 12.55 11.59 2.16
C LEU A 133 12.51 12.23 3.55
N GLN A 134 13.59 12.91 3.94
CA GLN A 134 13.66 13.69 5.16
C GLN A 134 12.63 14.84 5.16
N ASN A 135 12.30 15.34 6.36
CA ASN A 135 11.42 16.49 6.59
C ASN A 135 9.95 16.27 6.16
N GLY A 136 9.46 15.03 6.22
CA GLY A 136 8.07 14.69 5.93
C GLY A 136 7.77 14.47 4.44
N GLU A 137 8.80 14.41 3.61
CA GLU A 137 8.66 13.98 2.23
C GLU A 137 8.37 12.47 2.19
N THR A 138 7.54 12.04 1.25
CA THR A 138 7.12 10.63 1.15
C THR A 138 7.13 10.17 -0.30
N GLN A 139 7.54 8.93 -0.52
CA GLN A 139 7.55 8.30 -1.85
C GLN A 139 6.50 7.19 -1.93
N LEU A 140 5.74 7.14 -3.03
CA LEU A 140 4.85 6.02 -3.34
C LEU A 140 5.67 4.82 -3.81
N ILE A 141 5.46 3.68 -3.17
CA ILE A 141 6.15 2.41 -3.50
C ILE A 141 5.18 1.43 -4.12
N ASP A 142 3.91 1.45 -3.72
CA ASP A 142 2.92 0.57 -4.31
C ASP A 142 1.52 1.18 -4.23
N GLU A 143 0.72 0.87 -5.24
CA GLU A 143 -0.70 1.20 -5.27
C GLU A 143 -1.48 0.04 -5.89
N ARG A 144 -2.49 -0.43 -5.16
CA ARG A 144 -3.29 -1.58 -5.61
C ARG A 144 -4.70 -1.60 -5.06
N GLU A 145 -5.55 -2.35 -5.75
CA GLU A 145 -6.89 -2.70 -5.28
C GLU A 145 -6.85 -3.92 -4.36
N LEU A 146 -7.50 -3.80 -3.20
CA LEU A 146 -7.62 -4.86 -2.20
C LEU A 146 -9.08 -5.07 -1.83
N SER A 147 -9.36 -6.26 -1.31
CA SER A 147 -10.69 -6.55 -0.75
C SER A 147 -10.94 -5.66 0.47
N VAL A 148 -12.18 -5.15 0.59
CA VAL A 148 -12.59 -4.42 1.79
C VAL A 148 -12.43 -5.28 3.04
N GLY A 149 -11.83 -4.70 4.07
CA GLY A 149 -11.56 -5.39 5.32
C GLY A 149 -10.54 -4.66 6.19
N THR A 150 -10.36 -5.20 7.40
CA THR A 150 -9.32 -4.76 8.34
C THR A 150 -8.07 -5.60 8.15
N TYR A 151 -6.95 -4.92 8.01
CA TYR A 151 -5.61 -5.48 7.98
C TYR A 151 -4.89 -5.09 9.26
N GLN A 152 -4.16 -6.02 9.86
CA GLN A 152 -3.52 -5.83 11.17
C GLN A 152 -2.10 -5.30 11.08
N PHE A 153 -1.43 -5.59 9.97
CA PHE A 153 -0.06 -5.17 9.72
C PHE A 153 0.22 -5.15 8.22
N LEU A 154 1.28 -4.44 7.86
CA LEU A 154 1.92 -4.46 6.55
C LEU A 154 3.39 -4.81 6.75
N GLN A 155 3.95 -5.65 5.89
CA GLN A 155 5.40 -5.91 5.87
C GLN A 155 5.95 -5.53 4.50
N LEU A 156 7.08 -4.83 4.48
CA LEU A 156 7.82 -4.53 3.25
C LEU A 156 8.89 -5.58 3.04
N ASP A 157 8.87 -6.23 1.88
CA ASP A 157 9.93 -7.15 1.47
C ASP A 157 11.08 -6.37 0.85
N VAL A 158 12.06 -6.03 1.69
CA VAL A 158 13.25 -5.28 1.30
C VAL A 158 14.33 -6.27 0.92
N THR A 159 14.75 -6.24 -0.35
CA THR A 159 15.72 -7.20 -0.90
C THR A 159 17.14 -6.64 -0.94
N ASN A 160 17.29 -5.31 -0.92
CA ASN A 160 18.60 -4.67 -0.87
C ASN A 160 18.54 -3.31 -0.14
N VAL A 161 19.67 -2.94 0.46
CA VAL A 161 19.91 -1.61 1.02
C VAL A 161 21.32 -1.15 0.64
N ASP A 162 21.41 -0.12 -0.18
CA ASP A 162 22.68 0.47 -0.62
C ASP A 162 22.90 1.82 0.08
N GLY A 163 23.87 1.87 1.00
CA GLY A 163 24.23 3.07 1.75
C GLY A 163 25.57 3.65 1.29
N THR A 164 25.61 4.96 1.04
CA THR A 164 26.85 5.73 0.84
C THR A 164 26.93 6.81 1.90
N LEU A 165 28.04 6.90 2.64
CA LEU A 165 28.26 7.93 3.66
C LEU A 165 28.64 9.28 3.04
N GLU A 166 28.55 10.38 3.80
CA GLU A 166 28.96 11.73 3.33
C GLU A 166 30.43 11.82 2.84
N GLY A 167 31.27 10.83 3.16
CA GLY A 167 32.64 10.69 2.68
C GLY A 167 32.79 9.97 1.33
N GLY A 168 31.70 9.40 0.80
CA GLY A 168 31.68 8.56 -0.40
C GLY A 168 32.02 7.08 -0.14
N ASP A 169 32.27 6.70 1.12
CA ASP A 169 32.49 5.30 1.51
C ASP A 169 31.17 4.53 1.54
N GLU A 170 31.18 3.27 1.12
CA GLU A 170 30.05 2.36 1.24
C GLU A 170 29.78 2.01 2.72
N ALA A 171 28.52 2.05 3.12
CA ALA A 171 28.05 1.67 4.45
C ALA A 171 27.46 0.27 4.44
N ASP A 172 27.84 -0.53 5.43
CA ASP A 172 27.21 -1.83 5.70
C ASP A 172 25.91 -1.60 6.48
N VAL A 173 24.76 -1.92 5.87
CA VAL A 173 23.43 -1.69 6.44
C VAL A 173 22.64 -3.00 6.46
N ASP A 174 22.37 -3.52 7.65
CA ASP A 174 21.60 -4.75 7.83
C ASP A 174 20.10 -4.47 8.00
N LEU A 175 19.30 -5.52 7.76
CA LEU A 175 17.90 -5.61 8.15
C LEU A 175 17.74 -6.41 9.46
N PRO A 176 16.68 -6.16 10.25
CA PRO A 176 16.38 -6.89 11.48
C PRO A 176 15.95 -8.32 11.16
N GLY A 177 16.89 -9.25 11.35
CA GLY A 177 16.69 -10.65 10.97
C GLY A 177 16.61 -10.84 9.45
N ASN A 178 16.50 -12.09 9.01
CA ASN A 178 16.24 -12.40 7.59
C ASN A 178 14.74 -12.25 7.25
N ALA A 179 14.04 -11.34 7.92
CA ALA A 179 12.59 -11.22 7.89
C ALA A 179 12.15 -9.88 7.26
N PRO A 180 10.99 -9.83 6.61
CA PRO A 180 10.40 -8.60 6.09
C PRO A 180 10.25 -7.52 7.17
N LEU A 181 10.40 -6.25 6.78
CA LEU A 181 10.25 -5.12 7.70
C LEU A 181 8.78 -4.95 8.07
N THR A 182 8.46 -5.18 9.35
CA THR A 182 7.09 -5.29 9.82
C THR A 182 6.58 -4.00 10.46
N PHE A 183 5.40 -3.56 10.03
CA PHE A 183 4.67 -2.42 10.54
C PHE A 183 3.36 -2.88 11.19
N ASN A 184 3.37 -3.03 12.51
CA ASN A 184 2.24 -3.50 13.31
C ASN A 184 1.22 -2.38 13.58
N GLU A 185 0.64 -1.81 12.52
CA GLU A 185 -0.44 -0.83 12.60
C GLU A 185 -1.66 -1.34 11.83
N ALA A 186 -2.80 -1.36 12.50
CA ALA A 186 -4.04 -1.82 11.89
C ALA A 186 -4.65 -0.72 11.00
N PHE A 187 -5.11 -1.10 9.81
CA PHE A 187 -5.78 -0.19 8.89
C PHE A 187 -6.96 -0.87 8.19
N GLU A 188 -7.87 -0.05 7.66
CA GLU A 188 -9.07 -0.55 6.98
C GLU A 188 -9.06 -0.17 5.51
N VAL A 189 -9.19 -1.14 4.63
CA VAL A 189 -9.49 -0.88 3.22
C VAL A 189 -11.01 -0.74 3.09
N ARG A 190 -11.47 0.46 2.70
CA ARG A 190 -12.89 0.78 2.51
C ARG A 190 -13.26 0.80 1.04
N GLU A 191 -14.53 0.48 0.77
CA GLU A 191 -15.05 0.50 -0.60
C GLU A 191 -14.88 1.89 -1.22
N ASN A 192 -14.41 1.94 -2.46
CA ASN A 192 -14.21 3.19 -3.23
C ASN A 192 -13.41 4.26 -2.45
N THR A 193 -12.49 3.84 -1.57
CA THR A 193 -11.69 4.75 -0.74
C THR A 193 -10.22 4.44 -0.94
N ARG A 194 -9.41 5.49 -1.03
CA ARG A 194 -7.95 5.36 -1.07
C ARG A 194 -7.40 5.45 0.35
N THR A 195 -6.90 4.34 0.85
CA THR A 195 -6.18 4.25 2.11
C THR A 195 -4.71 4.49 1.83
N ARG A 196 -4.12 5.51 2.45
CA ARG A 196 -2.70 5.78 2.39
C ARG A 196 -2.04 5.27 3.66
N PHE A 197 -1.08 4.39 3.50
CA PHE A 197 -0.25 3.84 4.58
C PHE A 197 1.18 4.34 4.36
N THR A 198 1.69 5.18 5.26
CA THR A 198 3.06 5.68 5.20
C THR A 198 3.90 4.91 6.22
N ALA A 199 4.88 4.14 5.72
CA ALA A 199 5.85 3.38 6.48
C ALA A 199 7.12 4.22 6.71
N ASP A 200 7.57 4.30 7.95
CA ASP A 200 8.70 5.13 8.35
C ASP A 200 9.90 4.27 8.76
N PHE A 201 11.10 4.66 8.34
CA PHE A 201 12.35 3.95 8.56
C PHE A 201 13.38 4.82 9.28
N ALA A 202 14.26 4.17 10.03
CA ALA A 202 15.40 4.83 10.66
C ALA A 202 16.64 3.94 10.56
N PRO A 203 17.75 4.42 9.94
CA PRO A 203 19.04 3.78 10.14
C PRO A 203 19.54 4.07 11.55
N VAL A 204 20.03 3.03 12.23
CA VAL A 204 20.64 3.13 13.56
C VAL A 204 22.08 2.63 13.50
N ARG A 205 23.03 3.47 13.89
CA ARG A 205 24.45 3.14 13.90
C ARG A 205 24.77 2.17 15.05
N ARG A 206 25.44 1.06 14.74
CA ARG A 206 25.91 0.07 15.71
C ARG A 206 27.36 0.35 16.13
N GLY A 207 27.77 -0.24 17.27
CA GLY A 207 29.10 -0.01 17.87
C GLY A 207 30.28 -0.51 17.03
N ASN A 208 30.04 -1.43 16.09
CA ASN A 208 31.01 -1.94 15.11
C ASN A 208 31.14 -1.04 13.86
N GLY A 209 30.33 0.02 13.75
CA GLY A 209 30.33 0.95 12.62
C GLY A 209 29.40 0.58 11.46
N SER A 210 28.70 -0.56 11.51
CA SER A 210 27.61 -0.86 10.58
C SER A 210 26.30 -0.21 11.05
N TYR A 211 25.30 -0.21 10.19
CA TYR A 211 23.97 0.33 10.48
C TYR A 211 22.94 -0.80 10.49
N LEU A 212 21.83 -0.57 11.19
CA LEU A 212 20.66 -1.43 11.17
C LEU A 212 19.46 -0.58 10.76
N LEU A 213 18.82 -0.92 9.64
CA LEU A 213 17.63 -0.23 9.17
C LEU A 213 16.40 -0.77 9.89
N ARG A 214 15.73 0.06 10.69
CA ARG A 214 14.58 -0.36 11.50
C ARG A 214 13.27 0.28 11.05
N PRO A 215 12.14 -0.44 11.12
CA PRO A 215 10.84 0.18 11.03
C PRO A 215 10.59 1.03 12.28
N VAL A 216 9.89 2.15 12.11
CA VAL A 216 9.56 3.07 13.20
C VAL A 216 8.07 2.95 13.54
N PRO A 217 7.68 2.30 14.65
CA PRO A 217 6.28 2.08 14.97
C PRO A 217 5.46 3.37 15.14
N ARG A 218 6.07 4.43 15.71
CA ARG A 218 5.40 5.72 15.92
C ARG A 218 5.40 6.62 14.68
N GLY A 219 6.06 6.20 13.61
CA GLY A 219 6.14 6.92 12.33
C GLY A 219 5.11 6.45 11.32
N ILE A 220 4.32 5.43 11.66
CA ILE A 220 3.28 4.93 10.77
C ILE A 220 2.13 5.93 10.72
N GLU A 221 1.77 6.40 9.52
CA GLU A 221 0.61 7.26 9.30
C GLU A 221 -0.40 6.58 8.37
N VAL A 222 -1.64 6.45 8.83
CA VAL A 222 -2.77 5.96 8.03
C VAL A 222 -3.76 7.08 7.80
N SER A 223 -4.01 7.42 6.53
CA SER A 223 -5.00 8.42 6.14
C SER A 223 -5.94 7.89 5.06
N TYR A 224 -7.14 8.47 4.99
CA TYR A 224 -8.20 8.03 4.09
C TYR A 224 -8.62 9.19 3.20
N GLY A 225 -8.35 9.05 1.91
CA GLY A 225 -8.84 9.99 0.89
C GLY A 225 -10.10 9.42 0.24
N GLY A 226 -11.11 10.27 0.07
CA GLY A 226 -12.19 9.95 -0.86
C GLY A 226 -11.66 9.93 -2.29
N THR A 227 -12.22 9.08 -3.15
CA THR A 227 -12.20 9.33 -4.58
C THR A 227 -13.06 10.57 -4.81
N ASP A 228 -12.48 11.67 -5.31
CA ASP A 228 -13.23 12.81 -5.83
C ASP A 228 -14.13 12.34 -6.98
N GLU A 229 -15.30 11.80 -6.66
CA GLU A 229 -16.44 11.76 -7.56
C GLU A 229 -17.00 13.19 -7.61
N GLY A 230 -16.67 13.90 -8.68
CA GLY A 230 -16.91 15.33 -8.86
C GLY A 230 -18.27 15.81 -8.36
N ASP A 231 -18.18 16.75 -7.42
CA ASP A 231 -19.13 17.79 -7.05
C ASP A 231 -20.51 17.71 -7.75
N GLY A 232 -21.44 17.05 -7.08
CA GLY A 232 -22.87 17.19 -7.33
C GLY A 232 -23.34 18.60 -6.99
N GLY A 233 -23.10 19.55 -7.90
CA GLY A 233 -23.60 20.92 -7.83
C GLY A 233 -25.10 20.98 -8.13
N GLY A 234 -25.92 20.49 -7.20
CA GLY A 234 -27.35 20.76 -7.20
C GLY A 234 -27.64 22.19 -6.76
N ASN A 235 -28.19 23.01 -7.66
CA ASN A 235 -29.11 24.06 -7.27
C ASN A 235 -30.18 24.26 -8.35
N GLU A 236 -31.18 23.39 -8.33
CA GLU A 236 -32.51 23.75 -8.80
C GLU A 236 -33.22 24.49 -7.66
N SER A 237 -33.51 25.77 -7.87
CA SER A 237 -34.58 26.46 -7.15
C SER A 237 -35.22 27.46 -8.10
N ASP A 238 -36.30 26.97 -8.68
CA ASP A 238 -37.40 27.69 -9.30
C ASP A 238 -37.88 28.86 -8.42
N GLY A 239 -38.29 29.96 -9.06
CA GLY A 239 -38.88 31.10 -8.36
C GLY A 239 -39.12 32.31 -9.26
N GLY A 240 -40.07 32.19 -10.18
CA GLY A 240 -40.53 33.31 -10.99
C GLY A 240 -41.40 34.32 -10.23
N SER A 241 -41.28 35.59 -10.60
CA SER A 241 -42.37 36.55 -10.93
C SER A 241 -41.76 37.88 -11.36
#